data_AF-V2YG18-F1
#
_entry.id   AF-V2YG18-F1
#
_cell.length_a   1.000
_cell.length_b   1.000
_cell.length_c   1.000
_cell.angle_alpha   90.00
_cell.angle_beta   90.00
_cell.angle_gamma   90.00
#
_symmetry.space_group_name_H-M   'P 1'
#
loop_
_entity.id
_entity.type
_entity.pdbx_description
1 polymer ?
#
loop_
_entity_poly.entity_id
_entity_poly.type
_entity_poly.pdbx_seq_one_letter_code
_entity_poly.pdbx_strand_id
1 'polypeptide(L)'
;MECIQADLTLETCLEYDKQLFQVIRNALVADPNMPNITNKQEAIQFLVDTWTTDNADHHARWQEQLEADRAVEEQRRRQEEDDRWSRLEEERKKEEEVRKEKEKS
;
A
#
# COMPACT_ATOMS: atom_id res chain seq x y z
N MET A 1 11.43 0.41 -4.24
CA MET A 1 10.32 -0.11 -3.42
C MET A 1 9.60 -1.13 -4.27
N GLU A 2 9.45 -2.35 -3.76
CA GLU A 2 8.59 -3.35 -4.40
C GLU A 2 7.14 -2.94 -4.16
N CYS A 3 6.35 -2.89 -5.22
CA CYS A 3 4.95 -2.48 -5.21
C CYS A 3 4.10 -3.69 -4.83
N ILE A 4 3.32 -3.62 -3.75
CA ILE A 4 2.46 -4.72 -3.33
C ILE A 4 1.34 -4.85 -4.37
N GLN A 5 1.37 -5.88 -5.22
CA GLN A 5 0.43 -6.02 -6.36
C GLN A 5 -0.94 -6.64 -5.99
N ALA A 6 -1.15 -6.94 -4.71
CA ALA A 6 -2.32 -7.58 -4.10
C ALA A 6 -2.66 -9.01 -4.58
N ASP A 7 -2.66 -9.94 -3.63
CA ASP A 7 -3.72 -10.95 -3.52
C ASP A 7 -4.31 -10.88 -2.09
N LEU A 8 -5.51 -10.31 -1.98
CA LEU A 8 -6.24 -10.08 -0.73
C LEU A 8 -7.02 -11.32 -0.25
N THR A 9 -6.93 -12.46 -0.96
CA THR A 9 -7.59 -13.71 -0.54
C THR A 9 -6.79 -14.50 0.52
N LEU A 10 -5.61 -14.03 0.94
CA LEU A 10 -4.67 -14.67 1.86
C LEU A 10 -4.65 -14.08 3.30
N GLU A 11 -5.40 -13.01 3.58
CA GLU A 11 -5.43 -12.29 4.88
C GLU A 11 -6.26 -12.99 5.97
N THR A 12 -6.52 -14.28 5.81
CA THR A 12 -7.25 -15.05 6.84
C THR A 12 -6.23 -15.79 7.70
N CYS A 13 -6.26 -15.56 9.01
CA CYS A 13 -5.46 -16.34 9.94
C CYS A 13 -5.77 -17.82 9.72
N LEU A 14 -4.72 -18.60 9.45
CA LEU A 14 -4.87 -20.03 9.21
C LEU A 14 -5.33 -20.71 10.51
N GLU A 15 -6.18 -21.72 10.38
CA GLU A 15 -6.57 -22.57 11.50
C GLU A 15 -5.39 -23.47 11.90
N TYR A 16 -4.48 -22.93 12.72
CA TYR A 16 -3.25 -23.60 13.16
C TYR A 16 -3.50 -24.81 14.06
N ASP A 17 -4.74 -25.04 14.50
CA ASP A 17 -5.16 -26.23 15.21
C ASP A 17 -5.32 -27.47 14.30
N LYS A 18 -5.43 -27.28 12.97
CA LYS A 18 -5.56 -28.36 11.98
C LYS A 18 -4.33 -29.27 11.93
N GLN A 19 -4.57 -30.50 11.46
CA GLN A 19 -3.54 -31.53 11.37
C GLN A 19 -2.37 -31.15 10.46
N LEU A 20 -2.63 -30.34 9.42
CA LEU A 20 -1.60 -29.83 8.52
C LEU A 20 -0.46 -29.11 9.26
N PHE A 21 -0.77 -28.42 10.37
CA PHE A 21 0.19 -27.66 11.18
C PHE A 21 0.74 -28.46 12.37
N GLN A 22 0.41 -29.75 12.50
CA GLN A 22 0.83 -30.56 13.64
C GLN A 22 2.36 -30.65 13.77
N VAL A 23 3.07 -30.80 12.64
CA VAL A 23 4.54 -30.88 12.62
C VAL A 23 5.16 -29.58 13.14
N ILE A 24 4.65 -28.44 12.68
CA ILE A 24 5.14 -27.11 13.10
C ILE A 24 4.91 -26.90 14.60
N ARG A 25 3.70 -27.21 15.10
CA ARG A 25 3.40 -27.09 16.54
C ARG A 25 4.29 -27.99 17.40
N ASN A 26 4.50 -29.23 16.98
CA ASN A 26 5.37 -30.14 17.71
C ASN A 26 6.84 -29.67 17.71
N ALA A 27 7.31 -29.11 16.59
CA ALA A 27 8.65 -28.54 16.49
C ALA A 27 8.81 -27.34 17.43
N LEU A 28 7.85 -26.43 17.47
CA LEU A 28 7.86 -25.27 18.38
C LEU A 28 7.91 -25.70 19.85
N VAL A 29 7.15 -26.73 20.23
CA VAL A 29 7.17 -27.27 21.61
C VAL A 29 8.50 -27.94 21.96
N ALA A 30 9.17 -28.54 20.98
CA ALA A 30 10.43 -29.23 21.17
C ALA A 30 11.66 -28.33 21.02
N ASP A 31 11.49 -27.08 20.59
CA ASP A 31 12.59 -26.16 20.31
C ASP A 31 13.21 -25.64 21.62
N PRO A 32 14.47 -25.98 21.93
CA PRO A 32 15.14 -25.50 23.14
C PRO A 32 15.35 -23.98 23.17
N ASN A 33 15.24 -23.30 22.03
CA ASN A 33 15.35 -21.84 21.94
C ASN A 33 14.03 -21.10 22.20
N MET A 34 12.92 -21.84 22.29
CA MET A 34 11.60 -21.29 22.63
C MET A 34 11.07 -21.90 23.94
N PRO A 35 11.75 -21.69 25.09
CA PRO A 35 11.42 -22.36 26.35
C PRO A 35 10.02 -22.01 26.90
N ASN A 36 9.41 -20.94 26.38
CA ASN A 36 8.07 -20.49 26.78
C ASN A 36 6.94 -21.21 26.00
N ILE A 37 7.26 -22.03 25.00
CA ILE A 37 6.30 -22.84 24.26
C ILE A 37 6.46 -24.28 24.72
N THR A 38 5.68 -24.67 25.71
CA THR A 38 5.77 -25.98 26.38
C THR A 38 4.66 -26.94 25.97
N ASN A 39 3.61 -26.42 25.34
CA ASN A 39 2.46 -27.20 24.92
C ASN A 39 1.85 -26.72 23.60
N LYS A 40 0.91 -27.52 23.08
CA LYS A 40 0.26 -27.27 21.78
C LYS A 40 -0.53 -25.96 21.76
N GLN A 41 -1.15 -25.57 22.87
CA GLN A 41 -1.98 -24.36 22.91
C GLN A 41 -1.11 -23.12 22.81
N GLU A 42 0.03 -23.10 23.53
CA GLU A 42 1.04 -22.05 23.41
C GLU A 42 1.62 -21.98 22.01
N ALA A 43 1.88 -23.12 21.37
CA ALA A 43 2.37 -23.15 19.99
C ALA A 43 1.35 -22.60 18.98
N ILE A 44 0.05 -22.89 19.17
CA ILE A 44 -1.02 -22.29 18.35
C ILE A 44 -1.05 -20.78 18.55
N GLN A 45 -1.05 -20.34 19.81
CA GLN A 45 -1.12 -18.91 20.14
C GLN A 45 0.07 -18.16 19.53
N PHE A 46 1.28 -18.71 19.66
CA PHE A 46 2.48 -18.13 19.07
C PHE A 46 2.36 -17.93 17.55
N LEU A 47 1.80 -18.93 16.84
CA LEU A 47 1.59 -18.85 15.39
C LEU A 47 0.53 -17.80 15.01
N VAL A 48 -0.56 -17.71 15.79
CA VAL A 48 -1.61 -16.70 15.60
C VAL A 48 -1.06 -15.30 15.86
N ASP A 49 -0.29 -15.11 16.94
CA ASP A 49 0.29 -13.82 17.30
C ASP A 49 1.27 -13.35 16.23
N THR A 50 2.17 -14.25 15.79
CA THR A 50 3.14 -13.98 14.72
C THR A 50 2.42 -13.57 13.43
N TRP A 51 1.41 -14.34 13.01
CA TRP A 51 0.61 -13.99 11.84
C TRP A 51 -0.07 -12.63 12.00
N THR A 52 -0.60 -12.34 13.18
CA THR A 52 -1.30 -11.06 13.45
C THR A 52 -0.36 -9.87 13.34
N THR A 53 0.84 -9.97 13.93
CA THR A 53 1.85 -8.91 13.86
C THR A 53 2.33 -8.69 12.42
N ASP A 54 2.71 -9.76 11.72
CA ASP A 54 3.21 -9.65 10.34
C ASP A 54 2.13 -9.08 9.41
N ASN A 55 0.87 -9.49 9.60
CA ASN A 55 -0.26 -8.99 8.83
C ASN A 55 -0.53 -7.50 9.12
N ALA A 56 -0.42 -7.05 10.37
CA ALA A 56 -0.55 -5.64 10.73
C ALA A 56 0.53 -4.77 10.06
N ASP A 57 1.79 -5.21 10.09
CA ASP A 57 2.91 -4.51 9.45
C ASP A 57 2.76 -4.49 7.92
N HIS A 58 2.22 -5.56 7.35
CA HIS A 58 1.90 -5.61 5.92
C HIS A 58 0.79 -4.62 5.55
N HIS A 59 -0.30 -4.56 6.33
CA HIS A 59 -1.37 -3.58 6.14
C HIS A 59 -0.87 -2.14 6.24
N ALA A 60 0.00 -1.84 7.21
CA ALA A 60 0.56 -0.51 7.38
C ALA A 60 1.32 -0.06 6.12
N ARG A 61 2.21 -0.92 5.62
CA ARG A 61 2.98 -0.66 4.38
C ARG A 61 2.07 -0.49 3.17
N TRP A 62 1.00 -1.28 3.07
CA TRP A 62 0.00 -1.14 2.01
C TRP A 62 -0.72 0.21 2.07
N GLN A 63 -1.11 0.67 3.27
CA GLN A 63 -1.74 1.98 3.42
C GLN A 63 -0.78 3.13 3.06
N GLU A 64 0.47 3.05 3.49
CA GLU A 64 1.51 4.02 3.11
C GLU A 64 1.66 4.10 1.59
N GLN A 65 1.64 2.95 0.91
CA GLN A 65 1.71 2.91 -0.54
C GLN A 65 0.47 3.55 -1.19
N LEU A 66 -0.73 3.25 -0.71
CA LEU A 66 -1.97 3.86 -1.20
C LEU A 66 -2.02 5.38 -0.98
N GLU A 67 -1.42 5.87 0.10
CA GLU A 67 -1.30 7.31 0.36
C GLU A 67 -0.29 7.96 -0.58
N ALA A 68 0.87 7.32 -0.80
CA ALA A 68 1.87 7.77 -1.75
C ALA A 68 1.30 7.84 -3.18
N ASP A 69 0.60 6.79 -3.60
CA ASP A 69 -0.04 6.72 -4.93
C ASP A 69 -1.10 7.82 -5.09
N ARG A 70 -1.91 8.08 -4.04
CA ARG A 70 -2.87 9.19 -4.02
C ARG A 70 -2.20 10.56 -4.12
N ALA A 71 -1.06 10.76 -3.44
CA ALA A 71 -0.32 12.02 -3.49
C ALA A 71 0.27 12.26 -4.89
N VAL A 72 0.82 11.22 -5.52
CA VAL A 72 1.34 11.29 -6.90
C VAL A 72 0.23 11.64 -7.88
N GLU A 73 -0.93 11.00 -7.77
CA GLU A 73 -2.06 11.27 -8.66
C GLU A 73 -2.64 12.67 -8.47
N GLU A 74 -2.76 13.14 -7.22
CA GLU A 74 -3.19 14.51 -6.92
C GLU A 74 -2.19 15.54 -7.48
N GLN A 75 -0.88 15.28 -7.37
CA GLN A 75 0.14 16.14 -7.97
C GLN A 75 0.01 16.17 -9.50
N ARG A 76 -0.20 15.02 -10.13
CA ARG A 76 -0.42 14.92 -11.58
C ARG A 76 -1.63 15.76 -12.01
N ARG A 77 -2.75 15.65 -11.29
CA ARG A 77 -3.97 16.41 -11.59
C ARG A 77 -3.74 17.92 -11.50
N ARG A 78 -3.02 18.40 -10.48
CA ARG A 78 -2.71 19.83 -10.34
C ARG A 78 -1.83 20.36 -11.47
N GLN A 79 -0.81 19.59 -11.88
CA GLN A 79 0.03 19.95 -13.01
C GLN A 79 -0.78 20.05 -14.32
N GLU A 80 -1.72 19.12 -14.54
CA GLU A 80 -2.60 19.17 -15.71
C GLU A 80 -3.54 20.38 -15.72
N GLU A 81 -4.03 20.79 -14.54
CA GLU A 81 -4.83 22.01 -14.40
C GLU A 81 -4.00 23.28 -14.65
N ASP A 82 -2.80 23.36 -14.08
CA ASP A 82 -1.89 24.50 -14.27
C ASP A 82 -1.44 24.64 -15.73
N ASP A 83 -1.13 23.52 -16.39
CA ASP A 83 -0.81 23.47 -17.82
C ASP A 83 -1.98 23.96 -18.68
N ARG A 84 -3.21 23.57 -18.32
CA ARG A 84 -4.42 24.00 -19.02
C ARG A 84 -4.64 25.51 -18.89
N TRP A 85 -4.48 26.06 -17.68
CA TRP A 85 -4.58 27.51 -17.46
C TRP A 85 -3.50 28.29 -18.19
N SER A 86 -2.27 27.78 -18.21
CA SER A 86 -1.15 28.40 -18.93
C SER A 86 -1.43 28.47 -20.44
N ARG A 87 -1.96 27.39 -21.04
CA ARG A 87 -2.35 27.38 -22.46
C ARG A 87 -3.45 28.41 -22.77
N LEU A 88 -4.48 28.47 -21.93
CA LEU A 88 -5.58 29.45 -22.10
C LEU A 88 -5.08 30.90 -22.00
N GLU A 89 -4.16 31.17 -21.08
CA GLU A 89 -3.55 32.49 -20.91
C GLU A 89 -2.69 32.88 -22.12
N GLU A 90 -1.91 31.94 -22.67
CA GLU A 90 -1.16 32.15 -23.91
C GLU A 90 -2.06 32.39 -25.11
N GLU A 91 -3.14 31.62 -25.26
CA GLU A 91 -4.14 31.81 -26.32
C GLU A 91 -4.77 33.20 -26.22
N ARG A 92 -5.19 33.63 -25.01
CA ARG A 92 -5.75 34.96 -24.79
C ARG A 92 -4.78 36.08 -25.16
N LYS A 93 -3.49 35.94 -24.80
CA LYS A 93 -2.46 36.92 -25.17
C LYS A 93 -2.28 37.01 -26.68
N LYS A 94 -2.21 35.86 -27.37
CA LYS A 94 -2.11 35.82 -28.84
C LYS A 94 -3.33 36.46 -29.51
N GLU A 95 -4.54 36.20 -29.02
CA GLU A 95 -5.76 36.82 -29.54
C GLU A 95 -5.77 38.35 -29.31
N GLU A 96 -5.31 38.80 -28.16
CA GLU A 96 -5.22 40.24 -27.85
C GLU A 96 -4.19 40.95 -28.74
N GLU A 97 -3.04 40.33 -29.00
CA GLU A 97 -2.01 40.83 -29.93
C GLU A 97 -2.57 40.94 -31.35
N VAL A 98 -3.22 39.88 -31.86
CA VAL A 98 -3.86 39.89 -33.19
C VAL A 98 -4.92 40.99 -33.30
N ARG A 99 -5.73 41.22 -32.24
CA ARG A 99 -6.72 42.30 -32.23
C ARG A 99 -6.05 43.68 -32.29
N LYS A 100 -5.00 43.91 -31.49
CA LYS A 100 -4.24 45.17 -31.49
C LYS A 100 -3.56 45.45 -32.82
N GLU A 101 -3.07 44.43 -33.52
CA GLU A 101 -2.49 44.59 -34.85
C GLU A 101 -3.56 44.93 -35.90
N LYS A 102 -4.73 44.30 -35.84
CA LYS A 102 -5.86 44.61 -36.73
C LYS A 102 -6.44 46.02 -36.53
N GLU A 103 -6.42 46.54 -35.31
CA GLU A 103 -6.86 47.92 -35.02
C GLU A 103 -5.83 48.99 -35.43
N LYS A 104 -4.58 48.60 -35.72
CA LYS A 104 -3.50 49.49 -36.14
C LYS A 104 -3.26 49.51 -37.66
N SER A 105 -3.85 48.58 -38.43
CA SER A 105 -3.91 48.62 -39.90
C SER A 105 -5.18 49.29 -40.39
#